data_AF-A0AAU1BQ90-F1
#
_entry.id   AF-A0AAU1BQ90-F1
#
_cell.length_a   1.000
_cell.length_b   1.000
_cell.length_c   1.000
_cell.angle_alpha   90.00
_cell.angle_beta   90.00
_cell.angle_gamma   90.00
#
_symmetry.space_group_name_H-M   'P 1'
#
loop_
_entity.id
_entity.type
_entity.pdbx_description
1 polymer ?
#
loop_
_entity_poly.entity_id
_entity_poly.type
_entity_poly.pdbx_seq_one_letter_code
_entity_poly.pdbx_strand_id
1 'polypeptide(L)'
;MGAIRVDRYEPRRCDHCYVEFAPAPRHPGQRFCSPRCGQDWSWQQTKLRAQAERLAAIVPHLTGPEREVWGKVERLLKLNVSVRETRKQRRKPA
;
A
#
# COMPACT_ATOMS: atom_id res chain seq x y z
N MET A 1 -39.09 4.85 22.09
CA MET A 1 -38.63 4.95 20.69
C MET A 1 -37.11 5.00 20.68
N GLY A 2 -36.45 3.84 20.62
CA GLY A 2 -34.99 3.76 20.56
C GLY A 2 -34.57 3.81 19.10
N ALA A 3 -33.93 4.89 18.67
CA ALA A 3 -33.31 4.94 17.35
C ALA A 3 -32.16 3.93 17.31
N ILE A 4 -32.39 2.78 16.66
CA ILE A 4 -31.32 1.87 16.25
C ILE A 4 -30.44 2.71 15.32
N ARG A 5 -29.25 3.08 15.78
CA ARG A 5 -28.20 3.60 14.91
C ARG A 5 -27.89 2.46 13.94
N VAL A 6 -28.49 2.54 12.76
CA VAL A 6 -28.07 1.75 11.61
C VAL A 6 -26.68 2.27 11.31
N ASP A 7 -25.66 1.67 11.92
CA ASP A 7 -24.28 1.86 11.48
C ASP A 7 -24.31 1.56 9.98
N ARG A 8 -24.20 2.62 9.17
CA ARG A 8 -24.01 2.50 7.74
C ARG A 8 -22.71 1.73 7.58
N TYR A 9 -22.85 0.42 7.41
CA TYR A 9 -21.76 -0.49 7.15
C TYR A 9 -21.25 -0.15 5.76
N GLU A 10 -20.37 0.84 5.67
CA GLU A 10 -19.81 1.25 4.39
C GLU A 10 -18.92 0.11 3.90
N PRO A 11 -19.28 -0.58 2.80
CA PRO A 11 -18.54 -1.73 2.34
C PRO A 11 -17.10 -1.31 2.03
N ARG A 12 -16.12 -2.01 2.64
CA ARG A 12 -14.70 -1.77 2.41
C ARG A 12 -14.17 -2.79 1.42
N ARG A 13 -13.20 -2.40 0.62
CA ARG A 13 -12.46 -3.33 -0.25
C ARG A 13 -11.29 -3.92 0.50
N CYS A 14 -11.10 -5.22 0.35
CA CYS A 14 -9.93 -5.92 0.88
C CYS A 14 -8.66 -5.41 0.19
N ASP A 15 -7.65 -5.04 0.97
CA ASP A 15 -6.37 -4.55 0.43
C ASP A 15 -5.61 -5.62 -0.39
N HIS A 16 -5.94 -6.90 -0.24
CA HIS A 16 -5.29 -8.00 -0.94
C HIS A 16 -6.06 -8.48 -2.18
N CYS A 17 -7.33 -8.86 -2.03
CA CYS A 17 -8.13 -9.46 -3.12
C CYS A 17 -9.20 -8.53 -3.70
N TYR A 18 -9.29 -7.28 -3.22
CA TYR A 18 -10.23 -6.24 -3.68
C TYR A 18 -11.73 -6.54 -3.54
N VAL A 19 -12.10 -7.71 -3.02
CA VAL A 19 -13.50 -8.04 -2.68
C VAL A 19 -14.04 -7.09 -1.63
N GLU A 20 -15.29 -6.68 -1.82
CA GLU A 20 -16.04 -5.88 -0.85
C GLU A 20 -16.45 -6.75 0.34
N PHE A 21 -16.23 -6.24 1.55
CA PHE A 21 -16.56 -6.92 2.78
C PHE A 21 -17.07 -5.94 3.84
N ALA A 22 -17.85 -6.49 4.76
CA ALA A 22 -18.37 -5.79 5.92
C ALA A 22 -17.33 -5.89 7.06
N PRO A 23 -16.65 -4.80 7.47
CA PRO A 23 -15.66 -4.84 8.56
C PRO A 23 -16.34 -5.04 9.92
N ALA A 24 -15.89 -5.94 10.81
CA ALA A 24 -16.60 -6.21 12.07
C ALA A 24 -16.90 -4.93 12.91
N PRO A 25 -18.01 -4.85 13.68
CA PRO A 25 -18.40 -3.60 14.34
C PRO A 25 -17.36 -3.14 15.37
N ARG A 26 -16.66 -4.10 15.98
CA ARG A 26 -15.57 -3.87 16.94
C ARG A 26 -14.23 -3.52 16.27
N HIS A 27 -14.13 -3.68 14.95
CA HIS A 27 -12.92 -3.44 14.16
C HIS A 27 -13.24 -2.70 12.86
N PRO A 28 -13.75 -1.45 12.93
CA PRO A 28 -14.11 -0.67 11.74
C PRO A 28 -12.90 -0.35 10.84
N GLY A 29 -11.68 -0.47 11.38
CA GLY A 29 -10.41 -0.33 10.65
C GLY A 29 -9.90 -1.63 10.01
N GLN A 30 -10.68 -2.71 9.99
CA GLN A 30 -10.28 -3.96 9.34
C GLN A 30 -9.98 -3.71 7.85
N ARG A 31 -8.82 -4.19 7.41
CA ARG A 31 -8.29 -3.97 6.04
C ARG A 31 -8.48 -5.17 5.11
N PHE A 32 -8.70 -6.34 5.68
CA PHE A 32 -8.76 -7.61 4.96
C PHE A 32 -10.08 -8.32 5.22
N CYS A 33 -10.67 -8.91 4.18
CA CYS A 33 -11.91 -9.67 4.29
C CYS A 33 -11.77 -10.95 5.13
N SER A 34 -10.55 -11.47 5.30
CA SER A 34 -10.27 -12.67 6.08
C SER A 34 -8.85 -12.65 6.66
N PRO A 35 -8.58 -13.43 7.73
CA PRO A 35 -7.22 -13.62 8.23
C PRO A 35 -6.26 -14.15 7.17
N ARG A 36 -6.74 -15.04 6.28
CA ARG A 36 -5.95 -15.61 5.18
C ARG A 36 -5.45 -14.54 4.22
N CYS A 37 -6.30 -13.62 3.79
CA CYS A 37 -5.88 -12.49 2.96
C CYS A 37 -4.84 -11.59 3.64
N GLY A 38 -4.94 -11.40 4.96
CA GLY A 38 -3.92 -10.67 5.72
C GLY A 38 -2.58 -11.40 5.74
N GLN A 39 -2.59 -12.72 5.91
CA GLN A 39 -1.40 -13.55 5.88
C GLN A 39 -0.75 -13.58 4.49
N ASP A 40 -1.53 -13.82 3.43
CA ASP A 40 -1.05 -13.85 2.04
C ASP A 40 -0.45 -12.50 1.63
N TRP A 41 -1.10 -11.39 2.00
CA TRP A 41 -0.54 -10.05 1.82
C TRP A 41 0.80 -9.89 2.54
N SER A 42 0.89 -10.32 3.79
CA SER A 42 2.15 -10.25 4.57
C SER A 42 3.28 -11.05 3.90
N TRP A 43 2.99 -12.27 3.44
CA TRP A 43 3.95 -13.09 2.70
C TRP A 43 4.39 -12.41 1.40
N GLN A 44 3.45 -11.83 0.64
CA GLN A 44 3.75 -11.11 -0.58
C GLN A 44 4.64 -9.90 -0.32
N GLN A 45 4.37 -9.12 0.73
CA GLN A 45 5.20 -7.97 1.12
C GLN A 45 6.62 -8.41 1.51
N THR A 46 6.76 -9.51 2.25
CA THR A 46 8.08 -10.07 2.59
C THR A 46 8.86 -10.49 1.35
N LYS A 47 8.20 -11.16 0.39
CA LYS A 47 8.83 -11.52 -0.89
C LYS A 47 9.27 -10.30 -1.69
N LEU A 48 8.41 -9.28 -1.79
CA LEU A 48 8.73 -8.03 -2.48
C LEU A 48 9.90 -7.30 -1.82
N ARG A 49 9.96 -7.29 -0.48
CA ARG A 49 11.07 -6.70 0.27
C ARG A 49 12.39 -7.42 -0.02
N ALA A 50 12.40 -8.74 0.03
CA ALA A 50 13.58 -9.54 -0.30
C ALA A 50 14.04 -9.31 -1.75
N GLN A 51 13.11 -9.16 -2.70
CA GLN A 51 13.44 -8.80 -4.09
C GLN A 51 14.03 -7.40 -4.18
N ALA A 52 13.45 -6.42 -3.49
CA ALA A 52 13.96 -5.06 -3.45
C ALA A 52 15.38 -5.00 -2.88
N GLU A 53 15.67 -5.76 -1.81
CA GLU A 53 17.01 -5.88 -1.23
C GLU A 53 18.01 -6.50 -2.22
N ARG A 54 17.62 -7.55 -2.95
CA ARG A 54 18.45 -8.14 -4.01
C ARG A 54 18.76 -7.13 -5.13
N LEU A 55 17.76 -6.38 -5.59
CA LEU A 55 17.97 -5.34 -6.60
C LEU A 55 18.86 -4.22 -6.06
N ALA A 56 18.68 -3.81 -4.80
CA ALA A 56 19.51 -2.81 -4.16
C ALA A 56 20.99 -3.23 -4.07
N ALA A 57 21.28 -4.53 -3.95
CA ALA A 57 22.64 -5.05 -4.01
C ALA A 57 23.27 -4.98 -5.42
N ILE A 58 22.47 -5.10 -6.48
CA ILE A 58 22.94 -5.07 -7.88
C ILE A 58 23.14 -3.64 -8.37
N VAL A 59 22.27 -2.71 -7.97
CA VAL A 59 22.25 -1.31 -8.44
C VAL A 59 23.59 -0.57 -8.39
N PRO A 60 24.44 -0.71 -7.35
CA PRO A 60 25.76 -0.08 -7.30
C PRO A 60 26.73 -0.59 -8.37
N HIS A 61 26.51 -1.80 -8.88
CA HIS A 61 27.37 -2.47 -9.86
C HIS A 61 26.88 -2.30 -11.30
N LEU A 62 25.72 -1.66 -11.52
CA LEU A 62 25.24 -1.33 -12.86
C LEU A 62 26.19 -0.32 -13.52
N THR A 63 26.61 -0.61 -14.75
CA THR A 63 27.50 0.25 -15.54
C THR A 63 26.91 0.56 -16.92
N GLY A 64 27.41 1.60 -17.57
CA GLY A 64 27.00 1.95 -18.93
C GLY A 64 25.49 2.28 -19.07
N PRO A 65 24.82 1.82 -20.14
CA PRO A 65 23.41 2.14 -20.41
C PRO A 65 22.43 1.76 -19.29
N GLU A 66 22.70 0.68 -18.57
CA GLU A 66 21.82 0.20 -17.48
C GLU A 66 21.76 1.20 -16.33
N ARG A 67 22.88 1.86 -16.02
CA ARG A 67 22.95 2.89 -14.98
C ARG A 67 22.17 4.15 -15.37
N GLU A 68 22.19 4.53 -16.64
CA GLU A 68 21.41 5.67 -17.13
C GLU A 68 19.90 5.41 -17.01
N VAL A 69 19.46 4.23 -17.41
CA VAL A 69 18.06 3.80 -17.28
C VAL A 69 17.65 3.79 -15.80
N TRP A 70 18.49 3.23 -14.92
CA TRP A 70 18.22 3.27 -13.48
C TRP A 70 18.11 4.69 -12.93
N GLY A 71 18.95 5.62 -13.39
CA GLY A 71 18.86 7.03 -13.00
C GLY A 71 17.54 7.69 -13.42
N LYS A 72 16.96 7.30 -14.56
CA LYS A 72 15.61 7.74 -14.98
C LYS A 72 14.53 7.17 -14.05
N VAL A 73 14.61 5.87 -13.73
CA VAL A 73 13.70 5.21 -12.80
C VAL A 73 13.75 5.88 -11.42
N GLU A 74 14.95 6.14 -10.90
CA GLU A 74 15.13 6.80 -9.59
C GLU A 74 14.49 8.19 -9.55
N ARG A 75 14.65 9.00 -10.60
CA ARG A 75 13.99 10.31 -10.71
C ARG A 75 12.47 10.19 -10.69
N LEU A 76 11.90 9.25 -11.45
CA LEU A 76 10.46 9.00 -11.46
C LEU A 76 9.93 8.55 -10.10
N LEU A 77 10.69 7.72 -9.37
CA LEU A 77 10.34 7.30 -8.01
C LEU A 77 10.36 8.49 -7.04
N LYS A 78 11.41 9.32 -7.07
CA LYS A 78 11.50 10.54 -6.25
C LYS A 78 10.32 11.48 -6.50
N LEU A 79 9.97 11.73 -7.77
CA LEU A 79 8.82 12.55 -8.14
C LEU A 79 7.50 11.98 -7.60
N ASN A 80 7.27 10.68 -7.71
CA ASN A 80 6.07 10.04 -7.16
C ASN A 80 5.96 10.18 -5.64
N VAL A 81 7.08 10.09 -4.91
CA VAL A 81 7.10 10.31 -3.46
C VAL A 81 6.74 11.76 -3.15
N SER A 82 7.33 12.75 -3.82
CA SER A 82 7.01 14.17 -3.62
C SER A 82 5.53 14.48 -3.92
N VAL A 83 4.96 13.92 -4.98
CA VAL A 83 3.53 14.09 -5.31
C VAL A 83 2.63 13.48 -4.22
N ARG A 84 3.02 12.34 -3.65
CA ARG A 84 2.26 11.74 -2.54
C ARG A 84 2.32 12.56 -1.27
N GLU A 85 3.50 13.06 -0.89
CA GLU A 85 3.66 13.89 0.31
C GLU A 85 2.90 15.21 0.18
N THR A 86 2.94 15.86 -0.98
CA THR A 86 2.14 17.08 -1.23
C THR A 86 0.63 16.81 -1.14
N ARG A 87 0.14 15.67 -1.63
CA ARG A 87 -1.27 15.26 -1.47
C ARG A 87 -1.65 15.00 -0.01
N LYS A 88 -0.75 14.42 0.80
CA LYS A 88 -0.99 14.21 2.24
C LYS A 88 -1.08 15.54 2.99
N GLN A 89 -0.20 16.49 2.70
CA GLN A 89 -0.21 17.81 3.33
C GLN A 89 -1.51 18.57 3.04
N ARG A 90 -2.02 18.49 1.80
CA ARG A 90 -3.32 19.08 1.42
C ARG A 90 -4.54 18.44 2.11
N ARG A 91 -4.40 17.24 2.70
CA ARG A 91 -5.49 16.51 3.36
C ARG A 91 -5.50 16.67 4.89
N LYS A 92 -4.51 17.32 5.49
CA LYS A 92 -4.56 17.69 6.91
C LYS A 92 -5.43 18.96 7.05
N PRO A 93 -6.55 18.92 7.80
CA PRO A 93 -7.23 20.15 8.17
C PRO A 93 -6.32 20.98 9.08
N ALA A 94 -6.38 22.30 8.93
CA ALA A 94 -5.69 23.28 9.78
C ALA A 94 -6.18 23.20 11.23
#